data_AF-A0ABD2UJF8-F1
#
_entry.id   AF-A0ABD2UJF8-F1
#
_cell.length_a   1.000
_cell.length_b   1.000
_cell.length_c   1.000
_cell.angle_alpha   90.00
_cell.angle_beta   90.00
_cell.angle_gamma   90.00
#
_symmetry.space_group_name_H-M   'P 1'
#
loop_
_entity.id
_entity.type
_entity.pdbx_description
1 polymer ?
#
loop_
_entity_poly.entity_id
_entity_poly.type
_entity_poly.pdbx_seq_one_letter_code
_entity_poly.pdbx_strand_id
1 'polypeptide(L)'
;MKLAPREIEKLMLHNAGYLAQKRLARAQLLNYTEAVALIATQVLEFVRDGDKSVAELMDIGRQLLGRRQVLPTVPHMLDCVQVEGTFPDGTKLITIHDPIACENGNLDLALHGSFLPVPPQEKFPVIEDSKIPGQMCFGGGLIVLNPQRKAVILKVTNTGDRPIQVGSHYHFIEVNPSLIFDRLRAHGMRLNIPAGAATRFEPGETRSVVLIGISGKKVIRGGNAIADCPVDDAKVMTLMGALSEGGFGHLEEPNPREGVVGEESCFSFSMTHEEYANMFGPTTGDRMRLGDTDLFAEIEKDFGIFGDECVFGGGKVLRDGMGQACGYPPADCLDTVITNAVVIDYTGIFKCDIGIKDGHIVSLCKAGNPDIMDSDAIIGVNTEVIAGEGMIVTAGAIDCHVHFICPQLAYEAISSGITTMVGGGTGPAHGTRATTCTPGHVHMELMLQSTDEIPLNFGFTGKGNSSKPDGLHEIIKAGAMGLKLHEDWGTTPAAIGQHPY
;
A
#
# COMPACT_ATOMS: atom_id res chain seq x y z
N MET A 1 -13.36 -2.37 -37.46
CA MET A 1 -13.03 -3.17 -36.26
C MET A 1 -13.87 -2.81 -35.04
N LYS A 2 -14.38 -1.57 -34.88
CA LYS A 2 -15.20 -1.16 -33.71
C LYS A 2 -14.50 -1.50 -32.38
N LEU A 3 -13.20 -1.19 -32.29
CA LEU A 3 -12.37 -1.52 -31.14
C LEU A 3 -12.82 -0.71 -29.92
N ALA A 4 -13.15 -1.40 -28.84
CA ALA A 4 -13.32 -0.84 -27.51
C ALA A 4 -11.95 -0.43 -26.92
N PRO A 5 -11.92 0.48 -25.93
CA PRO A 5 -10.67 0.91 -25.29
C PRO A 5 -9.79 -0.27 -24.81
N ARG A 6 -10.39 -1.26 -24.13
CA ARG A 6 -9.69 -2.48 -23.68
C ARG A 6 -9.06 -3.29 -24.83
N GLU A 7 -9.62 -3.25 -26.04
CA GLU A 7 -9.05 -3.98 -27.18
C GLU A 7 -7.82 -3.26 -27.73
N ILE A 8 -7.81 -1.92 -27.69
CA ILE A 8 -6.64 -1.10 -28.03
C ILE A 8 -5.52 -1.34 -27.01
N GLU A 9 -5.83 -1.38 -25.72
CA GLU A 9 -4.87 -1.68 -24.65
C GLU A 9 -4.28 -3.08 -24.78
N LYS A 10 -5.09 -4.10 -25.07
CA LYS A 10 -4.60 -5.47 -25.27
C LYS A 10 -3.74 -5.60 -26.52
N LEU A 11 -3.98 -4.80 -27.56
CA LEU A 11 -3.08 -4.72 -28.71
C LEU A 11 -1.73 -4.09 -28.33
N MET A 12 -1.72 -3.05 -27.49
CA MET A 12 -0.48 -2.47 -26.96
C MET A 12 0.30 -3.47 -26.08
N LEU A 13 -0.41 -4.23 -25.24
CA LEU A 13 0.17 -5.32 -24.45
C LEU A 13 0.79 -6.39 -25.37
N HIS A 14 0.07 -6.85 -26.40
CA HIS A 14 0.57 -7.82 -27.36
C HIS A 14 1.82 -7.30 -28.09
N ASN A 15 1.86 -6.02 -28.48
CA ASN A 15 3.05 -5.41 -29.08
C ASN A 15 4.27 -5.45 -28.15
N ALA A 16 4.07 -5.20 -26.85
CA ALA A 16 5.12 -5.31 -25.84
C ALA A 16 5.59 -6.76 -25.66
N GLY A 17 4.65 -7.72 -25.61
CA GLY A 17 4.97 -9.15 -25.57
C GLY A 17 5.75 -9.61 -26.80
N TYR A 18 5.35 -9.20 -28.00
CA TYR A 18 6.06 -9.54 -29.24
C TYR A 18 7.46 -8.90 -29.30
N LEU A 19 7.64 -7.70 -28.74
CA LEU A 19 8.98 -7.12 -28.56
C LEU A 19 9.84 -7.99 -27.64
N ALA A 20 9.30 -8.46 -26.52
CA ALA A 20 9.98 -9.37 -25.60
C ALA A 20 10.30 -10.72 -26.27
N GLN A 21 9.38 -11.29 -27.06
CA GLN A 21 9.63 -12.51 -27.84
C GLN A 21 10.79 -12.34 -28.84
N LYS A 22 10.87 -11.22 -29.55
CA LYS A 22 12.02 -10.92 -30.43
C LYS A 22 13.33 -10.77 -29.67
N ARG A 23 13.30 -10.30 -28.42
CA ARG A 23 14.46 -10.22 -27.51
C ARG A 23 14.88 -11.62 -27.07
N LEU A 24 13.92 -12.42 -26.61
CA LEU A 24 14.12 -13.82 -26.23
C LEU A 24 14.68 -14.65 -27.39
N ALA A 25 14.12 -14.53 -28.59
CA ALA A 25 14.53 -15.28 -29.78
C ALA A 25 15.99 -15.02 -30.23
N ARG A 26 16.56 -13.87 -29.85
CA ARG A 26 17.99 -13.55 -30.05
C ARG A 26 18.83 -13.75 -28.77
N ALA A 27 18.31 -14.52 -27.82
CA ALA A 27 18.93 -14.89 -26.56
C ALA A 27 19.29 -13.70 -25.64
N GLN A 28 18.44 -12.69 -25.58
CA GLN A 28 18.52 -11.68 -24.52
C GLN A 28 17.81 -12.18 -23.26
N LEU A 29 18.41 -11.88 -22.10
CA LEU A 29 17.76 -12.08 -20.81
C LEU A 29 16.71 -11.01 -20.60
N LEU A 30 15.48 -11.44 -20.33
CA LEU A 30 14.35 -10.53 -20.15
C LEU A 30 14.38 -9.90 -18.75
N ASN A 31 14.11 -8.61 -18.66
CA ASN A 31 13.85 -7.95 -17.38
C ASN A 31 12.41 -8.22 -16.89
N TYR A 32 12.04 -7.66 -15.73
CA TYR A 32 10.72 -7.81 -15.13
C TYR A 32 9.59 -7.45 -16.10
N THR A 33 9.65 -6.25 -16.69
CA THR A 33 8.60 -5.72 -17.58
C THR A 33 8.43 -6.56 -18.84
N GLU A 34 9.54 -7.03 -19.41
CA GLU A 34 9.54 -7.89 -20.60
C GLU A 34 8.97 -9.28 -20.30
N ALA A 35 9.32 -9.86 -19.14
CA ALA A 35 8.79 -11.14 -18.70
C ALA A 35 7.26 -11.09 -18.50
N VAL A 36 6.76 -10.06 -17.79
CA VAL A 36 5.32 -9.82 -17.60
C VAL A 36 4.61 -9.72 -18.95
N ALA A 37 5.12 -8.87 -19.85
CA ALA A 37 4.50 -8.64 -21.15
C ALA A 37 4.45 -9.91 -22.01
N LEU A 38 5.53 -10.70 -22.02
CA LEU A 38 5.59 -11.96 -22.76
C LEU A 38 4.58 -12.96 -22.18
N ILE A 39 4.61 -13.21 -20.87
CA ILE A 39 3.73 -14.20 -20.23
C ILE A 39 2.26 -13.82 -20.45
N ALA A 40 1.89 -12.57 -20.17
CA ALA A 40 0.52 -12.12 -20.36
C ALA A 40 0.06 -12.24 -21.82
N THR A 41 0.92 -11.89 -22.77
CA THR A 41 0.62 -12.02 -24.21
C THR A 41 0.45 -13.47 -24.62
N GLN A 42 1.32 -14.37 -24.18
CA GLN A 42 1.21 -15.79 -24.52
C GLN A 42 -0.04 -16.44 -23.93
N VAL A 43 -0.41 -16.08 -22.69
CA VAL A 43 -1.68 -16.51 -22.11
C VAL A 43 -2.85 -16.05 -22.99
N LEU A 44 -2.86 -14.79 -23.48
CA LEU A 44 -3.91 -14.30 -24.37
C LEU A 44 -3.98 -15.04 -25.71
N GLU A 45 -2.84 -15.40 -26.30
CA GLU A 45 -2.82 -16.17 -27.55
C GLU A 45 -3.40 -17.58 -27.34
N PHE A 46 -3.06 -18.26 -26.24
CA PHE A 46 -3.68 -19.55 -25.93
C PHE A 46 -5.17 -19.45 -25.60
N VAL A 47 -5.61 -18.36 -24.94
CA VAL A 47 -7.03 -18.07 -24.78
C VAL A 47 -7.71 -17.94 -26.14
N ARG A 48 -7.04 -17.28 -27.09
CA ARG A 48 -7.56 -17.06 -28.44
C ARG A 48 -7.65 -18.36 -29.24
N ASP A 49 -6.72 -19.29 -29.07
CA ASP A 49 -6.78 -20.62 -29.69
C ASP A 49 -7.99 -21.43 -29.20
N GLY A 50 -8.40 -21.22 -27.94
CA GLY A 50 -9.67 -21.70 -27.41
C GLY A 50 -9.70 -23.19 -27.06
N ASP A 51 -8.54 -23.83 -26.98
CA ASP A 51 -8.37 -25.25 -26.66
C ASP A 51 -7.87 -25.50 -25.22
N LYS A 52 -7.55 -24.45 -24.46
CA LYS A 52 -7.12 -24.52 -23.05
C LYS A 52 -8.10 -23.88 -22.09
N SER A 53 -8.28 -24.52 -20.95
CA SER A 53 -9.01 -24.00 -19.79
C SER A 53 -8.16 -23.02 -18.97
N VAL A 54 -8.81 -22.24 -18.09
CA VAL A 54 -8.11 -21.35 -17.15
C VAL A 54 -7.07 -22.12 -16.33
N ALA A 55 -7.41 -23.31 -15.81
CA ALA A 55 -6.53 -24.12 -14.99
C ALA A 55 -5.28 -24.60 -15.76
N GLU A 56 -5.43 -24.98 -17.03
CA GLU A 56 -4.29 -25.36 -17.87
C GLU A 56 -3.38 -24.16 -18.16
N LEU A 57 -3.95 -22.97 -18.37
CA LEU A 57 -3.17 -21.75 -18.61
C LEU A 57 -2.41 -21.30 -17.37
N MET A 58 -2.96 -21.51 -16.17
CA MET A 58 -2.26 -21.28 -14.90
C MET A 58 -0.97 -22.11 -14.81
N ASP A 59 -0.98 -23.34 -15.31
CA ASP A 59 0.20 -24.20 -15.34
C ASP A 59 1.15 -23.86 -16.51
N ILE A 60 0.62 -23.71 -17.73
CA ILE A 60 1.39 -23.36 -18.93
C ILE A 60 2.18 -22.05 -18.72
N GLY A 61 1.58 -21.05 -18.08
CA GLY A 61 2.22 -19.77 -17.80
C GLY A 61 3.53 -19.91 -17.00
N ARG A 62 3.62 -20.90 -16.11
CA ARG A 62 4.82 -21.18 -15.29
C ARG A 62 5.93 -21.90 -16.06
N GLN A 63 5.62 -22.39 -17.24
CA GLN A 63 6.54 -23.10 -18.10
C GLN A 63 7.19 -22.20 -19.14
N LEU A 64 6.69 -20.98 -19.38
CA LEU A 64 7.13 -20.14 -20.50
C LEU A 64 8.59 -19.68 -20.35
N LEU A 65 8.95 -19.16 -19.17
CA LEU A 65 10.27 -18.58 -18.90
C LEU A 65 10.92 -19.28 -17.71
N GLY A 66 12.19 -19.63 -17.86
CA GLY A 66 13.02 -20.14 -16.78
C GLY A 66 14.00 -19.10 -16.25
N ARG A 67 14.65 -19.41 -15.14
CA ARG A 67 15.68 -18.57 -14.50
C ARG A 67 16.78 -18.13 -15.45
N ARG A 68 17.15 -18.99 -16.41
CA ARG A 68 18.18 -18.67 -17.43
C ARG A 68 17.70 -17.72 -18.53
N GLN A 69 16.40 -17.48 -18.69
CA GLN A 69 15.87 -16.61 -19.75
C GLN A 69 15.55 -15.20 -19.26
N VAL A 70 15.69 -14.95 -17.96
CA VAL A 70 15.39 -13.67 -17.32
C VAL A 70 16.61 -13.12 -16.58
N LEU A 71 16.61 -11.85 -16.24
CA LEU A 71 17.62 -11.27 -15.36
C LEU A 71 17.51 -11.89 -13.94
N PRO A 72 18.61 -11.98 -13.18
CA PRO A 72 18.63 -12.63 -11.86
C PRO A 72 17.64 -12.05 -10.83
N THR A 73 17.27 -10.78 -10.98
CA THR A 73 16.32 -10.10 -10.08
C THR A 73 14.86 -10.45 -10.35
N VAL A 74 14.52 -10.93 -11.56
CA VAL A 74 13.14 -11.18 -11.98
C VAL A 74 12.42 -12.24 -11.11
N PRO A 75 13.03 -13.39 -10.76
CA PRO A 75 12.40 -14.36 -9.87
C PRO A 75 12.02 -13.81 -8.49
N HIS A 76 12.67 -12.74 -8.04
CA HIS A 76 12.40 -12.10 -6.75
C HIS A 76 11.35 -11.00 -6.82
N MET A 77 11.10 -10.43 -8.00
CA MET A 77 10.16 -9.33 -8.20
C MET A 77 8.82 -9.78 -8.79
N LEU A 78 8.80 -10.94 -9.46
CA LEU A 78 7.67 -11.40 -10.25
C LEU A 78 6.90 -12.53 -9.54
N ASP A 79 6.09 -12.16 -8.56
CA ASP A 79 5.25 -13.11 -7.79
C ASP A 79 4.11 -13.69 -8.63
N CYS A 80 3.47 -12.86 -9.45
CA CYS A 80 2.43 -13.31 -10.34
C CYS A 80 2.30 -12.45 -11.61
N VAL A 81 1.67 -13.04 -12.63
CA VAL A 81 1.20 -12.32 -13.83
C VAL A 81 -0.30 -12.53 -13.96
N GLN A 82 -1.04 -11.45 -14.09
CA GLN A 82 -2.49 -11.47 -14.26
C GLN A 82 -2.89 -10.91 -15.61
N VAL A 83 -3.83 -11.58 -16.28
CA VAL A 83 -4.41 -11.08 -17.53
C VAL A 83 -5.83 -11.63 -17.71
N GLU A 84 -6.71 -10.81 -18.25
CA GLU A 84 -8.05 -11.24 -18.66
C GLU A 84 -8.10 -11.50 -20.16
N GLY A 85 -8.61 -12.66 -20.55
CA GLY A 85 -8.81 -13.06 -21.94
C GLY A 85 -10.26 -13.45 -22.23
N THR A 86 -10.70 -13.34 -23.48
CA THR A 86 -12.03 -13.76 -23.92
C THR A 86 -12.00 -15.20 -24.43
N PHE A 87 -12.37 -16.14 -23.55
CA PHE A 87 -12.53 -17.55 -23.88
C PHE A 87 -13.79 -17.78 -24.72
N PRO A 88 -13.98 -18.99 -25.29
CA PRO A 88 -15.25 -19.36 -25.92
C PRO A 88 -16.48 -19.15 -25.04
N ASP A 89 -16.33 -19.21 -23.71
CA ASP A 89 -17.38 -19.01 -22.71
C ASP A 89 -17.32 -17.62 -22.02
N GLY A 90 -16.67 -16.65 -22.66
CA GLY A 90 -16.60 -15.25 -22.21
C GLY A 90 -15.31 -14.88 -21.47
N THR A 91 -15.26 -13.66 -20.95
CA THR A 91 -14.05 -13.12 -20.30
C THR A 91 -13.78 -13.82 -18.97
N LYS A 92 -12.54 -14.27 -18.76
CA LYS A 92 -12.04 -14.81 -17.48
C LYS A 92 -10.71 -14.19 -17.11
N LEU A 93 -10.44 -14.10 -15.81
CA LEU A 93 -9.14 -13.76 -15.26
C LEU A 93 -8.27 -15.02 -15.16
N ILE A 94 -7.02 -14.91 -15.58
CA ILE A 94 -5.98 -15.89 -15.36
C ILE A 94 -4.91 -15.27 -14.46
N THR A 95 -4.52 -15.97 -13.41
CA THR A 95 -3.39 -15.58 -12.54
C THR A 95 -2.34 -16.67 -12.58
N ILE A 96 -1.15 -16.33 -13.08
CA ILE A 96 0.02 -17.21 -13.08
C ILE A 96 0.81 -16.91 -11.82
N HIS A 97 0.82 -17.83 -10.85
CA HIS A 97 1.62 -17.71 -9.63
C HIS A 97 3.01 -18.30 -9.85
N ASP A 98 4.04 -17.65 -9.30
CA ASP A 98 5.45 -18.04 -9.40
C ASP A 98 5.83 -18.42 -10.85
N PRO A 99 5.68 -17.49 -11.82
CA PRO A 99 5.85 -17.79 -13.24
C PRO A 99 7.27 -18.25 -13.61
N ILE A 100 8.28 -17.89 -12.82
CA ILE A 100 9.67 -18.33 -13.03
C ILE A 100 9.96 -19.55 -12.14
N ALA A 101 9.34 -20.69 -12.46
CA ALA A 101 9.37 -21.89 -11.62
C ALA A 101 10.47 -22.91 -11.97
N CYS A 102 11.16 -22.73 -13.10
CA CYS A 102 12.11 -23.71 -13.65
C CYS A 102 13.45 -23.07 -14.05
N GLU A 103 14.48 -23.89 -14.27
CA GLU A 103 15.79 -23.42 -14.77
C GLU A 103 15.71 -22.92 -16.22
N ASN A 104 15.06 -23.71 -17.07
CA ASN A 104 14.84 -23.40 -18.48
C ASN A 104 13.36 -23.50 -18.79
N GLY A 105 12.80 -22.44 -19.37
CA GLY A 105 11.44 -22.43 -19.88
C GLY A 105 11.28 -23.26 -21.16
N ASN A 106 10.04 -23.59 -21.48
CA ASN A 106 9.62 -24.15 -22.75
C ASN A 106 9.51 -23.01 -23.78
N LEU A 107 10.58 -22.83 -24.55
CA LEU A 107 10.70 -21.70 -25.49
C LEU A 107 9.80 -21.84 -26.72
N ASP A 108 9.37 -23.06 -27.05
CA ASP A 108 8.34 -23.28 -28.07
C ASP A 108 7.00 -22.68 -27.61
N LEU A 109 6.63 -22.89 -26.34
CA LEU A 109 5.43 -22.26 -25.75
C LEU A 109 5.61 -20.75 -25.58
N ALA A 110 6.79 -20.26 -25.21
CA ALA A 110 7.06 -18.83 -25.04
C ALA A 110 7.03 -18.03 -26.36
N LEU A 111 7.27 -18.72 -27.48
CA LEU A 111 7.30 -18.14 -28.83
C LEU A 111 6.10 -18.58 -29.67
N HIS A 112 5.08 -19.21 -29.06
CA HIS A 112 3.87 -19.63 -29.74
C HIS A 112 3.17 -18.46 -30.43
N GLY A 113 2.65 -18.71 -31.64
CA GLY A 113 2.01 -17.69 -32.48
C GLY A 113 2.94 -16.59 -33.02
N SER A 114 4.20 -16.50 -32.57
CA SER A 114 5.12 -15.42 -32.98
C SER A 114 5.79 -15.66 -34.33
N PHE A 115 5.85 -16.93 -34.77
CA PHE A 115 6.62 -17.39 -35.95
C PHE A 115 8.12 -17.05 -35.93
N LEU A 116 8.66 -16.74 -34.75
CA LEU A 116 10.09 -16.52 -34.54
C LEU A 116 10.83 -17.86 -34.38
N PRO A 117 12.11 -17.95 -34.79
CA PRO A 117 12.90 -19.15 -34.56
C PRO A 117 13.17 -19.33 -33.05
N VAL A 118 13.01 -20.57 -32.57
CA VAL A 118 13.31 -20.92 -31.19
C VAL A 118 14.83 -20.96 -30.98
N PRO A 119 15.39 -20.16 -30.04
CA PRO A 119 16.82 -20.14 -29.80
C PRO A 119 17.26 -21.40 -29.01
N PRO A 120 18.46 -21.95 -29.27
CA PRO A 120 19.04 -23.00 -28.45
C PRO A 120 19.25 -22.54 -27.00
N GLN A 121 18.97 -23.41 -26.02
CA GLN A 121 19.05 -23.08 -24.59
C GLN A 121 20.48 -22.71 -24.13
N GLU A 122 21.50 -23.18 -24.84
CA GLU A 122 22.91 -22.92 -24.55
C GLU A 122 23.28 -21.45 -24.74
N LYS A 123 22.49 -20.68 -25.50
CA LYS A 123 22.73 -19.25 -25.70
C LYS A 123 22.43 -18.40 -24.47
N PHE A 124 21.77 -18.97 -23.47
CA PHE A 124 21.41 -18.28 -22.24
C PHE A 124 22.43 -18.62 -21.13
N PRO A 125 23.30 -17.69 -20.70
CA PRO A 125 24.28 -18.00 -19.66
C PRO A 125 23.61 -18.26 -18.31
N VAL A 126 24.27 -19.03 -17.45
CA VAL A 126 23.91 -19.07 -16.03
C VAL A 126 24.52 -17.83 -15.37
N ILE A 127 23.68 -17.01 -14.73
CA ILE A 127 24.13 -15.85 -13.98
C ILE A 127 23.76 -16.08 -12.52
N GLU A 128 24.78 -16.13 -11.66
CA GLU A 128 24.61 -16.07 -10.21
C GLU A 128 24.75 -14.60 -9.80
N ASP A 129 23.65 -13.96 -9.41
CA ASP A 129 23.66 -12.68 -8.73
C ASP A 129 22.77 -12.77 -7.48
N SER A 130 23.23 -12.17 -6.40
CA SER A 130 22.69 -12.31 -5.04
C SER A 130 21.86 -11.10 -4.59
N LYS A 131 21.74 -10.06 -5.41
CA LYS A 131 21.00 -8.84 -5.03
C LYS A 131 19.50 -9.06 -5.22
N ILE A 132 18.77 -9.01 -4.10
CA ILE A 132 17.30 -9.03 -4.08
C ILE A 132 16.82 -7.57 -3.98
N PRO A 133 16.12 -7.03 -4.99
CA PRO A 133 15.53 -5.70 -4.89
C PRO A 133 14.51 -5.62 -3.76
N GLY A 134 14.55 -4.56 -2.95
CA GLY A 134 13.64 -4.44 -1.80
C GLY A 134 13.93 -5.42 -0.65
N GLN A 135 15.10 -6.09 -0.66
CA GLN A 135 15.45 -7.09 0.37
C GLN A 135 15.27 -6.57 1.79
N MET A 136 14.57 -7.35 2.60
CA MET A 136 14.42 -7.15 4.03
C MET A 136 15.52 -7.85 4.83
N CYS A 137 16.02 -7.16 5.85
CA CYS A 137 16.97 -7.64 6.83
C CYS A 137 16.36 -7.41 8.22
N PHE A 138 15.84 -8.48 8.82
CA PHE A 138 15.06 -8.39 10.06
C PHE A 138 15.94 -8.26 11.31
N GLY A 139 15.40 -7.56 12.31
CA GLY A 139 15.95 -7.51 13.66
C GLY A 139 15.95 -8.88 14.35
N GLY A 140 16.73 -8.99 15.42
CA GLY A 140 16.75 -10.19 16.27
C GLY A 140 15.66 -10.15 17.35
N GLY A 141 15.15 -11.32 17.75
CA GLY A 141 14.18 -11.45 18.83
C GLY A 141 12.76 -11.74 18.36
N LEU A 142 11.83 -11.75 19.30
CA LEU A 142 10.40 -11.94 19.06
C LEU A 142 9.63 -10.68 19.46
N ILE A 143 8.65 -10.30 18.65
CA ILE A 143 7.75 -9.19 18.92
C ILE A 143 6.58 -9.74 19.73
N VAL A 144 6.43 -9.28 20.97
CA VAL A 144 5.30 -9.65 21.84
C VAL A 144 4.13 -8.70 21.56
N LEU A 145 2.99 -9.27 21.16
CA LEU A 145 1.79 -8.50 20.87
C LEU A 145 1.00 -8.22 22.15
N ASN A 146 0.32 -7.08 22.18
CA ASN A 146 -0.61 -6.65 23.22
C ASN A 146 -0.05 -6.72 24.65
N PRO A 147 1.20 -6.27 24.90
CA PRO A 147 1.84 -6.42 26.20
C PRO A 147 1.05 -5.70 27.30
N GLN A 148 1.17 -6.20 28.54
CA GLN A 148 0.61 -5.58 29.76
C GLN A 148 -0.92 -5.49 29.80
N ARG A 149 -1.65 -6.22 28.94
CA ARG A 149 -3.11 -6.30 28.99
C ARG A 149 -3.58 -7.45 29.88
N LYS A 150 -4.68 -7.24 30.62
CA LYS A 150 -5.40 -8.32 31.33
C LYS A 150 -5.80 -9.38 30.30
N ALA A 151 -5.57 -10.64 30.61
CA ALA A 151 -5.84 -11.78 29.74
C ALA A 151 -6.66 -12.86 30.45
N VAL A 152 -7.42 -13.62 29.67
CA VAL A 152 -8.17 -14.81 30.12
C VAL A 152 -8.15 -15.87 29.03
N ILE A 153 -8.04 -17.15 29.42
CA ILE A 153 -8.23 -18.29 28.51
C ILE A 153 -9.64 -18.83 28.72
N LEU A 154 -10.44 -18.84 27.65
CA LEU A 154 -11.80 -19.38 27.68
C LEU A 154 -11.97 -20.51 26.68
N LYS A 155 -12.77 -21.51 27.05
CA LYS A 155 -13.18 -22.58 26.14
C LYS A 155 -14.44 -22.18 25.38
N VAL A 156 -14.35 -22.14 24.04
CA VAL A 156 -15.44 -21.68 23.16
C VAL A 156 -15.91 -22.82 22.28
N THR A 157 -17.21 -23.11 22.32
CA THR A 157 -17.84 -24.20 21.55
C THR A 157 -18.81 -23.65 20.53
N ASN A 158 -18.67 -24.04 19.26
CA ASN A 158 -19.66 -23.73 18.24
C ASN A 158 -20.77 -24.79 18.22
N THR A 159 -21.97 -24.40 18.66
CA THR A 159 -23.17 -25.25 18.63
C THR A 159 -24.04 -25.05 17.39
N GLY A 160 -23.64 -24.14 16.51
CA GLY A 160 -24.31 -23.87 15.25
C GLY A 160 -24.04 -24.93 14.19
N ASP A 161 -24.77 -24.83 13.08
CA ASP A 161 -24.70 -25.70 11.91
C ASP A 161 -23.79 -25.16 10.79
N ARG A 162 -23.16 -23.99 11.02
CA ARG A 162 -22.30 -23.30 10.07
C ARG A 162 -20.98 -22.86 10.71
N PRO A 163 -19.91 -22.70 9.92
CA PRO A 163 -18.66 -22.17 10.42
C PRO A 163 -18.80 -20.73 10.88
N ILE A 164 -18.15 -20.40 12.00
CA ILE A 164 -18.12 -19.06 12.56
C ILE A 164 -16.66 -18.61 12.65
N GLN A 165 -16.37 -17.40 12.18
CA GLN A 165 -15.02 -16.83 12.21
C GLN A 165 -15.04 -15.47 12.89
N VAL A 166 -14.17 -15.29 13.90
CA VAL A 166 -14.12 -14.09 14.74
C VAL A 166 -12.78 -13.41 14.55
N GLY A 167 -12.81 -12.14 14.14
CA GLY A 167 -11.61 -11.32 13.92
C GLY A 167 -10.97 -10.82 15.21
N SER A 168 -9.69 -10.47 15.14
CA SER A 168 -8.85 -10.05 16.28
C SER A 168 -9.44 -8.96 17.17
N HIS A 169 -10.07 -7.94 16.54
CA HIS A 169 -10.57 -6.75 17.23
C HIS A 169 -12.08 -6.74 17.47
N TYR A 170 -12.76 -7.84 17.20
CA TYR A 170 -14.18 -7.96 17.48
C TYR A 170 -14.42 -8.08 19.00
N HIS A 171 -15.36 -7.31 19.54
CA HIS A 171 -15.79 -7.38 20.93
C HIS A 171 -16.32 -8.79 21.25
N PHE A 172 -15.59 -9.57 22.04
CA PHE A 172 -15.81 -11.02 22.07
C PHE A 172 -17.17 -11.40 22.70
N ILE A 173 -17.70 -10.58 23.60
CA ILE A 173 -19.06 -10.73 24.14
C ILE A 173 -20.16 -10.59 23.06
N GLU A 174 -19.89 -9.88 21.97
CA GLU A 174 -20.85 -9.58 20.89
C GLU A 174 -20.88 -10.67 19.80
N VAL A 175 -20.12 -11.77 19.95
CA VAL A 175 -20.00 -12.79 18.88
C VAL A 175 -21.29 -13.58 18.75
N ASN A 176 -21.44 -14.27 17.62
CA ASN A 176 -22.62 -15.05 17.24
C ASN A 176 -23.23 -15.84 18.43
N PRO A 177 -24.57 -15.83 18.61
CA PRO A 177 -25.26 -16.54 19.69
C PRO A 177 -24.94 -18.03 19.81
N SER A 178 -24.58 -18.68 18.69
CA SER A 178 -24.29 -20.12 18.64
C SER A 178 -22.94 -20.51 19.25
N LEU A 179 -22.06 -19.53 19.54
CA LEU A 179 -20.85 -19.74 20.31
C LEU A 179 -21.17 -19.71 21.81
N ILE A 180 -20.92 -20.83 22.48
CA ILE A 180 -21.11 -21.00 23.93
C ILE A 180 -19.76 -20.91 24.63
N PHE A 181 -19.64 -19.98 25.58
CA PHE A 181 -18.48 -19.72 26.44
C PHE A 181 -18.89 -18.79 27.60
N ASP A 182 -17.94 -18.46 28.49
CA ASP A 182 -18.17 -17.50 29.55
C ASP A 182 -18.19 -16.05 29.02
N ARG A 183 -19.38 -15.60 28.60
CA ARG A 183 -19.60 -14.24 28.11
C ARG A 183 -19.33 -13.14 29.14
N LEU A 184 -19.48 -13.42 30.43
CA LEU A 184 -19.22 -12.42 31.46
C LEU A 184 -17.72 -12.16 31.57
N ARG A 185 -16.89 -13.20 31.50
CA ARG A 185 -15.43 -13.07 31.45
C ARG A 185 -14.90 -12.48 30.13
N ALA A 186 -15.69 -12.57 29.06
CA ALA A 186 -15.37 -11.95 27.77
C ALA A 186 -15.82 -10.47 27.65
N HIS A 187 -16.50 -9.93 28.65
CA HIS A 187 -16.94 -8.53 28.65
C HIS A 187 -15.73 -7.58 28.63
N GLY A 188 -15.69 -6.69 27.64
CA GLY A 188 -14.56 -5.78 27.43
C GLY A 188 -13.28 -6.47 26.92
N MET A 189 -13.40 -7.67 26.34
CA MET A 189 -12.26 -8.44 25.84
C MET A 189 -12.34 -8.67 24.32
N ARG A 190 -11.19 -8.88 23.69
CA ARG A 190 -11.00 -9.26 22.28
C ARG A 190 -9.94 -10.36 22.14
N LEU A 191 -9.81 -11.01 20.99
CA LEU A 191 -8.84 -12.09 20.77
C LEU A 191 -7.39 -11.58 20.85
N ASN A 192 -6.51 -12.30 21.54
CA ASN A 192 -5.06 -12.07 21.54
C ASN A 192 -4.38 -12.82 20.39
N ILE A 193 -4.58 -12.33 19.18
CA ILE A 193 -4.00 -12.84 17.93
C ILE A 193 -3.49 -11.64 17.11
N PRO A 194 -2.67 -11.85 16.06
CA PRO A 194 -2.22 -10.76 15.19
C PRO A 194 -3.35 -9.88 14.69
N ALA A 195 -3.12 -8.57 14.62
CA ALA A 195 -4.08 -7.62 14.07
C ALA A 195 -4.51 -8.07 12.66
N GLY A 196 -5.82 -7.97 12.37
CA GLY A 196 -6.39 -8.42 11.10
C GLY A 196 -6.58 -9.94 10.95
N ALA A 197 -5.96 -10.78 11.80
CA ALA A 197 -6.21 -12.22 11.80
C ALA A 197 -7.57 -12.59 12.42
N ALA A 198 -7.96 -13.85 12.30
CA ALA A 198 -9.21 -14.37 12.84
C ALA A 198 -9.08 -15.82 13.34
N THR A 199 -9.92 -16.19 14.31
CA THR A 199 -10.09 -17.59 14.74
C THR A 199 -11.36 -18.16 14.15
N ARG A 200 -11.25 -19.32 13.52
CA ARG A 200 -12.36 -20.06 12.91
C ARG A 200 -12.80 -21.21 13.81
N PHE A 201 -14.12 -21.40 13.87
CA PHE A 201 -14.80 -22.45 14.62
C PHE A 201 -15.74 -23.21 13.67
N GLU A 202 -15.39 -24.46 13.35
CA GLU A 202 -16.28 -25.34 12.59
C GLU A 202 -17.48 -25.81 13.44
N PRO A 203 -18.59 -26.25 12.82
CA PRO A 203 -19.74 -26.80 13.56
C PRO A 203 -19.33 -27.92 14.53
N GLY A 204 -19.69 -27.79 15.81
CA GLY A 204 -19.35 -28.74 16.87
C GLY A 204 -17.92 -28.61 17.43
N GLU A 205 -17.09 -27.74 16.88
CA GLU A 205 -15.72 -27.54 17.35
C GLU A 205 -15.72 -26.83 18.72
N THR A 206 -14.85 -27.31 19.61
CA THR A 206 -14.50 -26.59 20.84
C THR A 206 -13.02 -26.24 20.84
N ARG A 207 -12.69 -24.97 21.06
CA ARG A 207 -11.33 -24.47 21.09
C ARG A 207 -11.11 -23.53 22.27
N SER A 208 -9.93 -23.59 22.87
CA SER A 208 -9.50 -22.59 23.86
C SER A 208 -8.91 -21.37 23.15
N VAL A 209 -9.35 -20.18 23.52
CA VAL A 209 -8.84 -18.91 22.99
C VAL A 209 -8.31 -18.05 24.11
N VAL A 210 -7.26 -17.27 23.80
CA VAL A 210 -6.76 -16.22 24.69
C VAL A 210 -7.47 -14.93 24.33
N LEU A 211 -8.13 -14.32 25.31
CA LEU A 211 -8.72 -12.99 25.19
C LEU A 211 -7.94 -11.98 26.02
N ILE A 212 -7.95 -10.74 25.57
CA ILE A 212 -7.29 -9.60 26.22
C ILE A 212 -8.24 -8.42 26.33
N GLY A 213 -8.07 -7.61 27.38
CA GLY A 213 -8.89 -6.41 27.58
C GLY A 213 -8.69 -5.39 26.45
N ILE A 214 -9.77 -4.72 26.05
CA ILE A 214 -9.66 -3.50 25.22
C ILE A 214 -8.94 -2.39 26.01
N SER A 215 -8.30 -1.45 25.30
CA SER A 215 -7.60 -0.31 25.91
C SER A 215 -8.34 1.00 25.60
N GLY A 216 -7.63 2.13 25.64
CA GLY A 216 -8.24 3.44 25.45
C GLY A 216 -9.30 3.74 26.52
N LYS A 217 -10.43 4.30 26.09
CA LYS A 217 -11.57 4.63 26.97
C LYS A 217 -12.35 3.40 27.43
N LYS A 218 -12.06 2.21 26.89
CA LYS A 218 -12.73 0.95 27.17
C LYS A 218 -14.24 1.05 26.99
N VAL A 219 -14.67 1.41 25.78
CA VAL A 219 -16.08 1.52 25.42
C VAL A 219 -16.40 0.49 24.34
N ILE A 220 -17.42 -0.33 24.58
CA ILE A 220 -17.93 -1.29 23.59
C ILE A 220 -19.01 -0.58 22.78
N ARG A 221 -18.97 -0.76 21.45
CA ARG A 221 -19.94 -0.25 20.47
C ARG A 221 -20.14 -1.29 19.38
N GLY A 222 -21.30 -1.26 18.72
CA GLY A 222 -21.60 -2.09 17.55
C GLY A 222 -21.89 -3.56 17.88
N GLY A 223 -21.58 -4.46 16.96
CA GLY A 223 -21.84 -5.90 17.13
C GLY A 223 -23.33 -6.23 17.18
N ASN A 224 -23.77 -6.91 18.23
CA ASN A 224 -25.19 -7.21 18.48
C ASN A 224 -25.82 -6.24 19.50
N ALA A 225 -25.09 -5.19 19.90
CA ALA A 225 -25.51 -4.21 20.91
C ALA A 225 -25.90 -4.83 22.27
N ILE A 226 -25.25 -5.93 22.66
CA ILE A 226 -25.47 -6.58 23.97
C ILE A 226 -24.86 -5.74 25.08
N ALA A 227 -23.68 -5.17 24.83
CA ALA A 227 -22.84 -4.50 25.81
C ALA A 227 -22.45 -3.08 25.37
N ASP A 228 -23.29 -2.38 24.59
CA ASP A 228 -23.04 -1.00 24.10
C ASP A 228 -22.96 0.03 25.25
N CYS A 229 -21.80 0.10 25.90
CA CYS A 229 -21.50 1.02 26.98
C CYS A 229 -20.00 1.02 27.33
N PRO A 230 -19.55 1.98 28.16
CA PRO A 230 -18.26 1.86 28.85
C PRO A 230 -18.21 0.56 29.68
N VAL A 231 -17.08 -0.14 29.60
CA VAL A 231 -16.83 -1.39 30.33
C VAL A 231 -16.87 -1.11 31.83
N ASP A 232 -17.86 -1.71 32.49
CA ASP A 232 -18.09 -1.59 33.93
C ASP A 232 -18.52 -2.95 34.50
N ASP A 233 -17.70 -3.51 35.38
CA ASP A 233 -17.94 -4.80 36.04
C ASP A 233 -19.18 -4.77 36.95
N ALA A 234 -19.70 -3.59 37.32
CA ALA A 234 -20.93 -3.46 38.10
C ALA A 234 -22.22 -3.75 37.30
N LYS A 235 -22.15 -3.83 35.96
CA LYS A 235 -23.32 -4.00 35.07
C LYS A 235 -23.66 -5.45 34.71
N VAL A 236 -23.04 -6.42 35.38
CA VAL A 236 -23.19 -7.86 35.11
C VAL A 236 -24.67 -8.31 35.08
N MET A 237 -25.51 -7.81 36.00
CA MET A 237 -26.92 -8.21 36.06
C MET A 237 -27.72 -7.76 34.82
N THR A 238 -27.44 -6.56 34.31
CA THR A 238 -28.09 -6.03 33.09
C THR A 238 -27.63 -6.80 31.86
N LEU A 239 -26.33 -7.14 31.78
CA LEU A 239 -25.76 -7.95 30.70
C LEU A 239 -26.36 -9.35 30.66
N MET A 240 -26.52 -10.01 31.81
CA MET A 240 -27.17 -11.33 31.88
C MET A 240 -28.61 -11.30 31.37
N GLY A 241 -29.36 -10.22 31.67
CA GLY A 241 -30.70 -10.01 31.11
C GLY A 241 -30.66 -9.94 29.58
N ALA A 242 -29.81 -9.07 29.02
CA ALA A 242 -29.67 -8.91 27.57
C ALA A 242 -29.22 -10.20 26.85
N LEU A 243 -28.27 -10.95 27.44
CA LEU A 243 -27.81 -12.23 26.92
C LEU A 243 -28.94 -13.27 26.86
N SER A 244 -29.74 -13.36 27.93
CA SER A 244 -30.86 -14.29 28.00
C SER A 244 -31.98 -13.91 27.02
N GLU A 245 -32.31 -12.62 26.91
CA GLU A 245 -33.33 -12.13 25.97
C GLU A 245 -32.92 -12.33 24.52
N GLY A 246 -31.64 -12.11 24.20
CA GLY A 246 -31.09 -12.30 22.86
C GLY A 246 -30.75 -13.76 22.50
N GLY A 247 -30.91 -14.70 23.43
CA GLY A 247 -30.59 -16.12 23.20
C GLY A 247 -29.11 -16.40 22.97
N PHE A 248 -28.20 -15.59 23.55
CA PHE A 248 -26.76 -15.75 23.38
C PHE A 248 -26.21 -16.86 24.27
N GLY A 249 -25.53 -17.83 23.65
CA GLY A 249 -24.91 -18.95 24.35
C GLY A 249 -23.94 -18.50 25.43
N HIS A 250 -24.27 -18.80 26.69
CA HIS A 250 -23.45 -18.51 27.86
C HIS A 250 -23.29 -19.78 28.69
N LEU A 251 -22.04 -20.04 29.11
CA LEU A 251 -21.72 -21.09 30.07
C LEU A 251 -20.61 -20.57 30.99
N GLU A 252 -20.93 -20.42 32.28
CA GLU A 252 -19.97 -19.99 33.30
C GLU A 252 -18.79 -20.98 33.37
N GLU A 253 -17.56 -20.46 33.32
CA GLU A 253 -16.36 -21.25 33.49
C GLU A 253 -15.85 -21.03 34.93
N PRO A 254 -15.91 -22.02 35.84
CA PRO A 254 -15.74 -21.78 37.28
C PRO A 254 -14.31 -21.39 37.69
N ASN A 255 -13.29 -21.75 36.92
CA ASN A 255 -11.88 -21.45 37.21
C ASN A 255 -11.10 -21.16 35.92
N PRO A 256 -11.41 -20.07 35.20
CA PRO A 256 -10.68 -19.72 33.99
C PRO A 256 -9.27 -19.27 34.37
N ARG A 257 -8.29 -19.55 33.50
CA ARG A 257 -6.93 -19.04 33.71
C ARG A 257 -6.93 -17.56 33.34
N GLU A 258 -6.58 -16.71 34.29
CA GLU A 258 -6.48 -15.25 34.12
C GLU A 258 -5.07 -14.79 34.47
N GLY A 259 -4.62 -13.72 33.82
CA GLY A 259 -3.31 -13.15 34.05
C GLY A 259 -3.07 -11.88 33.23
N VAL A 260 -1.80 -11.61 32.93
CA VAL A 260 -1.37 -10.44 32.17
C VAL A 260 -0.43 -10.87 31.05
N VAL A 261 -0.63 -10.30 29.86
CA VAL A 261 0.26 -10.55 28.71
C VAL A 261 1.67 -10.06 29.00
N GLY A 262 2.66 -10.93 28.78
CA GLY A 262 4.08 -10.66 29.04
C GLY A 262 4.60 -11.18 30.38
N GLU A 263 3.73 -11.41 31.37
CA GLU A 263 4.13 -11.98 32.67
C GLU A 263 4.18 -13.51 32.64
N GLU A 264 3.19 -14.14 32.01
CA GLU A 264 3.14 -15.58 31.82
C GLU A 264 3.10 -15.94 30.33
N SER A 265 3.92 -16.93 29.95
CA SER A 265 4.03 -17.38 28.55
C SER A 265 2.71 -17.89 27.96
N CYS A 266 1.78 -18.39 28.78
CA CYS A 266 0.53 -18.96 28.29
C CYS A 266 -0.50 -17.92 27.78
N PHE A 267 -0.34 -16.64 28.15
CA PHE A 267 -1.19 -15.56 27.65
C PHE A 267 -0.53 -14.75 26.53
N SER A 268 0.80 -14.84 26.40
CA SER A 268 1.57 -14.08 25.42
C SER A 268 1.45 -14.68 24.03
N PHE A 269 1.20 -13.81 23.05
CA PHE A 269 1.40 -14.13 21.64
C PHE A 269 2.62 -13.36 21.15
N SER A 270 3.55 -14.06 20.53
CA SER A 270 4.76 -13.45 19.96
C SER A 270 4.99 -13.96 18.55
N MET A 271 5.54 -13.10 17.70
CA MET A 271 5.87 -13.43 16.32
C MET A 271 7.28 -12.97 15.97
N THR A 272 7.85 -13.57 14.93
CA THR A 272 9.13 -13.14 14.37
C THR A 272 8.97 -11.79 13.65
N HIS A 273 10.07 -11.06 13.50
CA HIS A 273 10.09 -9.83 12.71
C HIS A 273 9.69 -10.07 11.25
N GLU A 274 10.06 -11.22 10.67
CA GLU A 274 9.68 -11.59 9.30
C GLU A 274 8.17 -11.76 9.16
N GLU A 275 7.53 -12.52 10.04
CA GLU A 275 6.08 -12.68 10.05
C GLU A 275 5.37 -11.33 10.23
N TYR A 276 5.91 -10.47 11.09
CA TYR A 276 5.34 -9.14 11.36
C TYR A 276 5.45 -8.25 10.12
N ALA A 277 6.62 -8.19 9.50
CA ALA A 277 6.87 -7.37 8.32
C ALA A 277 6.01 -7.80 7.13
N ASN A 278 5.79 -9.11 6.96
CA ASN A 278 4.92 -9.65 5.92
C ASN A 278 3.44 -9.27 6.11
N MET A 279 3.01 -8.98 7.34
CA MET A 279 1.62 -8.58 7.65
C MET A 279 1.43 -7.06 7.69
N PHE A 280 2.39 -6.33 8.25
CA PHE A 280 2.22 -4.92 8.63
C PHE A 280 3.32 -4.01 8.08
N GLY A 281 4.29 -4.54 7.31
CA GLY A 281 5.54 -3.85 6.99
C GLY A 281 6.53 -3.84 8.16
N PRO A 282 7.82 -3.52 7.91
CA PRO A 282 8.86 -3.60 8.92
C PRO A 282 8.61 -2.71 10.13
N THR A 283 9.32 -2.99 11.22
CA THR A 283 9.33 -2.20 12.45
C THR A 283 10.75 -1.83 12.87
N THR A 284 10.89 -1.17 14.02
CA THR A 284 12.16 -0.62 14.53
C THR A 284 13.29 -1.67 14.51
N GLY A 285 14.43 -1.29 13.94
CA GLY A 285 15.62 -2.14 13.81
C GLY A 285 15.64 -3.06 12.59
N ASP A 286 14.51 -3.22 11.89
CA ASP A 286 14.50 -3.85 10.58
C ASP A 286 15.14 -2.92 9.55
N ARG A 287 15.77 -3.51 8.52
CA ARG A 287 16.35 -2.78 7.40
C ARG A 287 15.78 -3.25 6.07
N MET A 288 15.69 -2.35 5.10
CA MET A 288 15.20 -2.64 3.76
C MET A 288 16.10 -2.02 2.70
N ARG A 289 16.36 -2.77 1.61
CA ARG A 289 17.10 -2.26 0.46
C ARG A 289 16.22 -1.30 -0.35
N LEU A 290 16.78 -0.17 -0.77
CA LEU A 290 16.07 0.76 -1.65
C LEU A 290 16.19 0.31 -3.11
N GLY A 291 15.13 -0.30 -3.64
CA GLY A 291 15.13 -0.86 -5.00
C GLY A 291 16.25 -1.89 -5.18
N ASP A 292 16.96 -1.81 -6.30
CA ASP A 292 18.14 -2.62 -6.63
C ASP A 292 19.48 -1.93 -6.29
N THR A 293 19.44 -0.85 -5.49
CA THR A 293 20.63 -0.11 -5.06
C THR A 293 21.40 -0.83 -3.95
N ASP A 294 22.58 -0.31 -3.58
CA ASP A 294 23.36 -0.78 -2.42
C ASP A 294 22.97 -0.09 -1.10
N LEU A 295 21.92 0.72 -1.10
CA LEU A 295 21.45 1.45 0.07
C LEU A 295 20.47 0.62 0.89
N PHE A 296 20.65 0.61 2.21
CA PHE A 296 19.73 0.03 3.18
C PHE A 296 19.22 1.11 4.12
N ALA A 297 17.90 1.23 4.22
CA ALA A 297 17.19 2.08 5.17
C ALA A 297 16.84 1.27 6.42
N GLU A 298 17.21 1.76 7.60
CA GLU A 298 16.83 1.19 8.90
C GLU A 298 15.63 1.92 9.46
N ILE A 299 14.65 1.21 10.01
CA ILE A 299 13.53 1.83 10.72
C ILE A 299 14.03 2.31 12.08
N GLU A 300 14.15 3.63 12.24
CA GLU A 300 14.69 4.28 13.44
C GLU A 300 13.67 4.30 14.58
N LYS A 301 12.38 4.35 14.24
CA LYS A 301 11.27 4.42 15.20
C LYS A 301 9.97 3.87 14.58
N ASP A 302 9.19 3.18 15.40
CA ASP A 302 7.81 2.80 15.11
C ASP A 302 6.86 3.49 16.09
N PHE A 303 5.82 4.14 15.59
CA PHE A 303 4.77 4.77 16.39
C PHE A 303 3.62 3.80 16.72
N GLY A 304 3.58 2.63 16.08
CA GLY A 304 2.58 1.61 16.33
C GLY A 304 2.69 0.99 17.72
N ILE A 305 1.57 0.41 18.18
CA ILE A 305 1.51 -0.44 19.38
C ILE A 305 1.25 -1.86 18.91
N PHE A 306 2.19 -2.77 19.20
CA PHE A 306 2.15 -4.12 18.68
C PHE A 306 0.86 -4.87 19.07
N GLY A 307 0.08 -5.27 18.09
CA GLY A 307 -1.21 -5.95 18.23
C GLY A 307 -2.44 -5.05 18.04
N ASP A 308 -2.26 -3.73 17.87
CA ASP A 308 -3.31 -2.76 17.52
C ASP A 308 -3.06 -2.09 16.14
N GLU A 309 -2.36 -2.77 15.23
CA GLU A 309 -2.10 -2.27 13.88
C GLU A 309 -3.41 -2.01 13.12
N CYS A 310 -3.47 -0.90 12.40
CA CYS A 310 -4.65 -0.53 11.63
C CYS A 310 -4.62 -1.28 10.29
N VAL A 311 -5.36 -2.38 10.18
CA VAL A 311 -5.43 -3.16 8.93
C VAL A 311 -6.87 -3.23 8.43
N PHE A 312 -7.09 -2.83 7.18
CA PHE A 312 -8.39 -2.86 6.50
C PHE A 312 -8.61 -4.17 5.73
N GLY A 313 -9.87 -4.63 5.71
CA GLY A 313 -10.31 -5.80 4.95
C GLY A 313 -11.38 -6.63 5.66
N GLY A 314 -11.89 -7.64 4.95
CA GLY A 314 -12.91 -8.55 5.47
C GLY A 314 -12.48 -9.23 6.76
N GLY A 315 -13.21 -8.98 7.85
CA GLY A 315 -12.93 -9.56 9.17
C GLY A 315 -11.73 -8.96 9.92
N LYS A 316 -11.11 -7.89 9.39
CA LYS A 316 -9.91 -7.27 10.00
C LYS A 316 -10.25 -6.22 11.07
N VAL A 317 -9.35 -5.24 11.26
CA VAL A 317 -9.34 -4.30 12.39
C VAL A 317 -10.25 -3.10 12.15
N LEU A 318 -10.11 -2.45 10.99
CA LEU A 318 -10.84 -1.22 10.66
C LEU A 318 -12.29 -1.54 10.27
N ARG A 319 -13.13 -1.72 11.29
CA ARG A 319 -14.57 -2.00 11.22
C ARG A 319 -15.29 -1.30 12.36
N ASP A 320 -16.59 -1.07 12.17
CA ASP A 320 -17.47 -0.35 13.10
C ASP A 320 -17.33 -0.83 14.56
N GLY A 321 -17.13 0.11 15.48
CA GLY A 321 -16.94 -0.12 16.91
C GLY A 321 -15.62 -0.79 17.30
N MET A 322 -14.80 -1.18 16.32
CA MET A 322 -13.50 -1.84 16.50
C MET A 322 -12.39 -0.82 16.23
N GLY A 323 -11.52 -1.01 15.23
CA GLY A 323 -10.53 0.00 14.85
C GLY A 323 -11.13 1.24 14.18
N GLN A 324 -12.37 1.16 13.67
CA GLN A 324 -13.15 2.32 13.25
C GLN A 324 -14.00 2.80 14.44
N ALA A 325 -13.77 4.03 14.87
CA ALA A 325 -14.49 4.67 15.95
C ALA A 325 -15.96 4.93 15.60
N CYS A 326 -16.84 4.74 16.58
CA CYS A 326 -18.29 4.95 16.45
C CYS A 326 -18.75 6.04 17.42
N GLY A 327 -19.58 6.98 16.93
CA GLY A 327 -20.13 8.06 17.75
C GLY A 327 -19.23 9.28 17.92
N TYR A 328 -18.20 9.41 17.08
CA TYR A 328 -17.35 10.60 17.01
C TYR A 328 -17.83 11.56 15.90
N PRO A 329 -17.78 12.88 16.10
CA PRO A 329 -18.20 13.83 15.08
C PRO A 329 -17.18 13.83 13.92
N PRO A 330 -17.63 14.06 12.67
CA PRO A 330 -16.72 14.11 11.51
C PRO A 330 -15.61 15.16 11.65
N ALA A 331 -15.83 16.22 12.42
CA ALA A 331 -14.82 17.24 12.71
C ALA A 331 -13.59 16.69 13.44
N ASP A 332 -13.73 15.60 14.20
CA ASP A 332 -12.63 14.98 14.97
C ASP A 332 -12.00 13.79 14.23
N CYS A 333 -12.63 13.31 13.15
CA CYS A 333 -12.18 12.15 12.39
C CYS A 333 -11.28 12.56 11.21
N LEU A 334 -10.39 11.67 10.79
CA LEU A 334 -9.60 11.85 9.57
C LEU A 334 -10.49 11.72 8.32
N ASP A 335 -10.11 12.38 7.22
CA ASP A 335 -10.74 12.15 5.92
C ASP A 335 -10.14 10.91 5.24
N THR A 336 -8.84 10.71 5.39
CA THR A 336 -8.12 9.53 4.92
C THR A 336 -7.01 9.17 5.89
N VAL A 337 -6.74 7.88 6.04
CA VAL A 337 -5.57 7.37 6.76
C VAL A 337 -4.73 6.49 5.84
N ILE A 338 -3.41 6.73 5.81
CA ILE A 338 -2.44 5.78 5.23
C ILE A 338 -1.91 4.92 6.36
N THR A 339 -2.25 3.64 6.38
CA THR A 339 -1.94 2.75 7.50
C THR A 339 -0.56 2.14 7.41
N ASN A 340 0.14 1.98 8.53
CA ASN A 340 1.39 1.22 8.64
C ASN A 340 2.47 1.60 7.60
N ALA A 341 2.57 2.88 7.26
CA ALA A 341 3.51 3.37 6.25
C ALA A 341 4.94 3.43 6.80
N VAL A 342 5.92 2.98 6.02
CA VAL A 342 7.32 3.34 6.26
C VAL A 342 7.58 4.69 5.60
N VAL A 343 7.81 5.72 6.40
CA VAL A 343 8.13 7.06 5.93
C VAL A 343 9.64 7.18 5.79
N ILE A 344 10.11 7.54 4.59
CA ILE A 344 11.48 8.02 4.36
C ILE A 344 11.41 9.51 4.06
N ASP A 345 11.97 10.30 4.97
CA ASP A 345 12.05 11.74 4.84
C ASP A 345 13.41 12.25 5.35
N TYR A 346 13.77 13.48 5.01
CA TYR A 346 15.00 14.08 5.53
C TYR A 346 14.99 14.24 7.06
N THR A 347 13.80 14.23 7.70
CA THR A 347 13.64 14.28 9.15
C THR A 347 13.88 12.94 9.86
N GLY A 348 13.91 11.82 9.11
CA GLY A 348 14.17 10.49 9.66
C GLY A 348 13.49 9.37 8.86
N ILE A 349 13.73 8.13 9.30
CA ILE A 349 13.13 6.92 8.73
C ILE A 349 12.31 6.21 9.80
N PHE A 350 10.99 6.26 9.69
CA PHE A 350 10.09 5.77 10.75
C PHE A 350 8.84 5.12 10.20
N LYS A 351 8.15 4.36 11.06
CA LYS A 351 6.91 3.66 10.77
C LYS A 351 5.75 4.35 11.51
N CYS A 352 4.69 4.73 10.80
CA CYS A 352 3.51 5.34 11.42
C CYS A 352 2.24 5.18 10.55
N ASP A 353 1.11 5.60 11.10
CA ASP A 353 -0.08 5.93 10.32
C ASP A 353 -0.04 7.44 9.96
N ILE A 354 -0.43 7.77 8.73
CA ILE A 354 -0.50 9.15 8.22
C ILE A 354 -1.95 9.58 8.16
N GLY A 355 -2.33 10.58 8.96
CA GLY A 355 -3.66 11.15 8.96
C GLY A 355 -3.77 12.34 8.01
N ILE A 356 -4.77 12.30 7.11
CA ILE A 356 -5.07 13.36 6.15
C ILE A 356 -6.44 13.96 6.47
N LYS A 357 -6.51 15.29 6.48
CA LYS A 357 -7.76 16.04 6.62
C LYS A 357 -7.70 17.34 5.81
N ASP A 358 -8.78 17.66 5.10
CA ASP A 358 -8.91 18.84 4.25
C ASP A 358 -7.73 19.00 3.25
N GLY A 359 -7.20 17.88 2.75
CA GLY A 359 -6.05 17.86 1.82
C GLY A 359 -4.68 18.07 2.49
N HIS A 360 -4.60 18.10 3.82
CA HIS A 360 -3.36 18.31 4.56
C HIS A 360 -3.00 17.10 5.43
N ILE A 361 -1.70 16.87 5.63
CA ILE A 361 -1.20 15.94 6.63
C ILE A 361 -1.41 16.60 8.01
N VAL A 362 -2.26 15.99 8.84
CA VAL A 362 -2.58 16.51 10.18
C VAL A 362 -1.95 15.71 11.31
N SER A 363 -1.52 14.47 11.04
CA SER A 363 -0.88 13.62 12.04
C SER A 363 0.05 12.57 11.43
N LEU A 364 1.16 12.31 12.13
CA LEU A 364 2.08 11.19 11.90
C LEU A 364 2.22 10.45 13.23
N CYS A 365 1.37 9.45 13.46
CA CYS A 365 1.21 8.84 14.79
C CYS A 365 0.56 7.46 14.68
N LYS A 366 0.05 6.93 15.80
CA LYS A 366 -0.84 5.77 15.79
C LYS A 366 -2.29 6.24 15.62
N ALA A 367 -2.92 5.83 14.52
CA ALA A 367 -4.33 6.08 14.25
C ALA A 367 -5.21 4.93 14.79
N GLY A 368 -6.52 5.10 14.86
CA GLY A 368 -7.45 4.03 15.24
C GLY A 368 -8.71 4.51 15.92
N ASN A 369 -9.16 3.74 16.90
CA ASN A 369 -10.33 4.05 17.71
C ASN A 369 -9.92 4.24 19.18
N PRO A 370 -10.02 5.47 19.73
CA PRO A 370 -9.66 5.74 21.11
C PRO A 370 -10.58 5.05 22.14
N ASP A 371 -11.71 4.46 21.72
CA ASP A 371 -12.57 3.68 22.61
C ASP A 371 -11.99 2.31 22.97
N ILE A 372 -11.11 1.75 22.12
CA ILE A 372 -10.60 0.39 22.30
C ILE A 372 -9.07 0.27 22.15
N MET A 373 -8.42 1.32 21.64
CA MET A 373 -6.98 1.46 21.40
C MET A 373 -6.45 2.71 22.11
N ASP A 374 -5.15 2.75 22.38
CA ASP A 374 -4.45 3.97 22.77
C ASP A 374 -3.95 4.67 21.49
N SER A 375 -4.80 5.52 20.89
CA SER A 375 -4.58 6.14 19.58
C SER A 375 -4.71 7.66 19.61
N ASP A 376 -3.84 8.35 18.87
CA ASP A 376 -3.77 9.81 18.82
C ASP A 376 -4.65 10.42 17.70
N ALA A 377 -4.99 9.65 16.66
CA ALA A 377 -5.82 10.08 15.54
C ALA A 377 -6.99 9.13 15.29
N ILE A 378 -8.16 9.70 14.96
CA ILE A 378 -9.43 8.95 14.93
C ILE A 378 -9.79 8.54 13.51
N ILE A 379 -9.98 7.24 13.30
CA ILE A 379 -10.57 6.67 12.09
C ILE A 379 -12.07 6.55 12.34
N GLY A 380 -12.88 7.36 11.67
CA GLY A 380 -14.34 7.38 11.82
C GLY A 380 -15.06 6.73 10.64
N VAL A 381 -16.39 6.80 10.66
CA VAL A 381 -17.25 6.26 9.58
C VAL A 381 -17.07 6.97 8.23
N ASN A 382 -16.51 8.18 8.23
CA ASN A 382 -16.24 9.00 7.04
C ASN A 382 -14.76 8.97 6.59
N THR A 383 -13.93 8.12 7.20
CA THR A 383 -12.49 8.04 6.90
C THR A 383 -12.22 6.98 5.84
N GLU A 384 -11.56 7.37 4.74
CA GLU A 384 -11.03 6.44 3.74
C GLU A 384 -9.70 5.81 4.20
N VAL A 385 -9.35 4.64 3.66
CA VAL A 385 -8.13 3.91 4.00
C VAL A 385 -7.26 3.67 2.77
N ILE A 386 -5.98 4.04 2.86
CA ILE A 386 -4.93 3.62 1.95
C ILE A 386 -4.00 2.67 2.72
N ALA A 387 -3.83 1.44 2.23
CA ALA A 387 -2.93 0.46 2.85
C ALA A 387 -1.46 0.80 2.56
N GLY A 388 -0.71 1.19 3.57
CA GLY A 388 0.73 1.46 3.49
C GLY A 388 1.60 0.33 4.03
N GLU A 389 1.02 -0.73 4.60
CA GLU A 389 1.76 -1.91 5.04
C GLU A 389 2.60 -2.52 3.89
N GLY A 390 3.90 -2.67 4.13
CA GLY A 390 4.86 -3.17 3.14
C GLY A 390 5.31 -2.13 2.10
N MET A 391 4.82 -0.90 2.17
CA MET A 391 5.14 0.18 1.24
C MET A 391 6.00 1.26 1.90
N ILE A 392 6.75 1.99 1.06
CA ILE A 392 7.47 3.21 1.45
C ILE A 392 6.64 4.41 1.00
N VAL A 393 6.49 5.39 1.88
CA VAL A 393 5.88 6.69 1.60
C VAL A 393 6.95 7.77 1.71
N THR A 394 7.02 8.63 0.69
CA THR A 394 7.90 9.81 0.67
C THR A 394 7.06 11.06 0.41
N ALA A 395 7.62 12.24 0.67
CA ALA A 395 7.08 13.45 0.07
C ALA A 395 7.10 13.34 -1.47
N GLY A 396 6.17 14.02 -2.13
CA GLY A 396 6.23 14.20 -3.58
C GLY A 396 7.44 15.06 -3.94
N ALA A 397 8.17 14.67 -4.99
CA ALA A 397 9.38 15.36 -5.39
C ALA A 397 9.09 16.78 -5.90
N ILE A 398 10.06 17.67 -5.70
CA ILE A 398 10.02 19.07 -6.15
C ILE A 398 11.13 19.27 -7.17
N ASP A 399 10.79 19.46 -8.43
CA ASP A 399 11.76 19.87 -9.46
C ASP A 399 11.72 21.39 -9.61
N CYS A 400 12.84 22.04 -9.32
CA CYS A 400 12.96 23.50 -9.35
C CYS A 400 13.75 24.07 -10.53
N HIS A 401 14.03 23.27 -11.55
CA HIS A 401 14.68 23.71 -12.78
C HIS A 401 13.91 23.27 -14.03
N VAL A 402 12.61 23.48 -14.04
CA VAL A 402 11.74 23.01 -15.12
C VAL A 402 11.73 24.00 -16.30
N HIS A 403 11.98 23.48 -17.50
CA HIS A 403 11.67 24.20 -18.73
C HIS A 403 10.29 23.78 -19.21
N PHE A 404 9.30 24.69 -19.17
CA PHE A 404 7.93 24.40 -19.61
C PHE A 404 7.81 24.42 -21.15
N ILE A 405 8.50 23.48 -21.81
CA ILE A 405 8.62 23.34 -23.26
C ILE A 405 7.34 22.76 -23.88
N CYS A 406 6.73 21.78 -23.21
CA CYS A 406 5.51 21.11 -23.66
C CYS A 406 4.74 20.56 -22.45
N PRO A 407 3.43 20.33 -22.52
CA PRO A 407 2.66 19.82 -21.37
C PRO A 407 2.98 18.35 -21.04
N GLN A 408 3.49 17.57 -21.99
CA GLN A 408 3.76 16.13 -21.79
C GLN A 408 4.74 15.86 -20.65
N LEU A 409 5.73 16.76 -20.45
CA LEU A 409 6.69 16.62 -19.36
C LEU A 409 6.05 16.75 -17.98
N ALA A 410 4.87 17.39 -17.85
CA ALA A 410 4.15 17.43 -16.57
C ALA A 410 3.55 16.06 -16.23
N TYR A 411 3.06 15.33 -17.24
CA TYR A 411 2.57 13.95 -17.07
C TYR A 411 3.72 13.00 -16.74
N GLU A 412 4.87 13.17 -17.38
CA GLU A 412 6.06 12.38 -17.04
C GLU A 412 6.56 12.71 -15.62
N ALA A 413 6.58 13.98 -15.24
CA ALA A 413 6.96 14.41 -13.89
C ALA A 413 6.10 13.73 -12.82
N ILE A 414 4.77 13.84 -12.90
CA ILE A 414 3.88 13.21 -11.90
C ILE A 414 3.94 11.69 -11.92
N SER A 415 4.08 11.07 -13.11
CA SER A 415 4.25 9.61 -13.21
C SER A 415 5.53 9.10 -12.54
N SER A 416 6.54 9.96 -12.42
CA SER A 416 7.82 9.67 -11.74
C SER A 416 7.83 10.04 -10.26
N GLY A 417 6.73 10.61 -9.73
CA GLY A 417 6.59 11.03 -8.33
C GLY A 417 6.87 12.50 -8.03
N ILE A 418 7.03 13.36 -9.05
CA ILE A 418 7.14 14.81 -8.87
C ILE A 418 5.74 15.41 -8.73
N THR A 419 5.50 16.15 -7.66
CA THR A 419 4.20 16.82 -7.40
C THR A 419 4.30 18.35 -7.45
N THR A 420 5.51 18.90 -7.59
CA THR A 420 5.74 20.35 -7.68
C THR A 420 6.78 20.65 -8.74
N MET A 421 6.46 21.59 -9.64
CA MET A 421 7.30 22.02 -10.74
C MET A 421 7.55 23.52 -10.67
N VAL A 422 8.82 23.91 -10.48
CA VAL A 422 9.25 25.31 -10.48
C VAL A 422 10.24 25.53 -11.63
N GLY A 423 10.02 26.58 -12.39
CA GLY A 423 10.85 26.92 -13.54
C GLY A 423 10.16 27.93 -14.45
N GLY A 424 10.43 27.95 -15.76
CA GLY A 424 9.84 28.96 -16.63
C GLY A 424 9.73 28.51 -18.09
N GLY A 425 8.80 29.09 -18.82
CA GLY A 425 8.57 28.76 -20.21
C GLY A 425 7.23 29.21 -20.76
N THR A 426 7.08 29.14 -22.08
CA THR A 426 5.84 29.52 -22.80
C THR A 426 5.54 28.52 -23.93
N GLY A 427 5.87 27.24 -23.72
CA GLY A 427 5.86 26.23 -24.77
C GLY A 427 7.18 26.15 -25.54
N PRO A 428 7.21 25.59 -26.77
CA PRO A 428 8.45 25.19 -27.44
C PRO A 428 9.22 26.36 -28.10
N ALA A 429 9.02 27.58 -27.61
CA ALA A 429 9.73 28.77 -28.09
C ALA A 429 11.23 28.65 -27.82
N HIS A 430 12.06 29.24 -28.69
CA HIS A 430 13.53 29.20 -28.55
C HIS A 430 14.01 29.68 -27.17
N GLY A 431 13.39 30.74 -26.64
CA GLY A 431 13.70 31.25 -25.30
C GLY A 431 13.46 30.22 -24.20
N THR A 432 12.35 29.48 -24.24
CA THR A 432 12.02 28.43 -23.27
C THR A 432 12.89 27.20 -23.43
N ARG A 433 13.18 26.80 -24.67
CA ARG A 433 14.08 25.68 -24.95
C ARG A 433 15.50 25.92 -24.42
N ALA A 434 15.91 27.18 -24.31
CA ALA A 434 17.21 27.56 -23.77
C ALA A 434 17.16 27.92 -22.28
N THR A 435 16.09 28.56 -21.81
CA THR A 435 16.06 29.23 -20.49
C THR A 435 14.74 29.03 -19.77
N THR A 436 14.80 28.86 -18.44
CA THR A 436 13.62 28.78 -17.56
C THR A 436 13.01 30.17 -17.33
N CYS A 437 12.47 30.79 -18.38
CA CYS A 437 11.90 32.12 -18.32
C CYS A 437 10.50 32.16 -18.95
N THR A 438 9.53 32.69 -18.19
CA THR A 438 8.22 33.14 -18.66
C THR A 438 8.25 34.67 -18.75
N PRO A 439 8.56 35.27 -19.91
CA PRO A 439 9.16 36.61 -19.97
C PRO A 439 8.17 37.79 -19.96
N GLY A 440 6.88 37.60 -20.23
CA GLY A 440 5.90 38.69 -20.35
C GLY A 440 4.64 38.41 -19.56
N HIS A 441 3.94 39.46 -19.10
CA HIS A 441 2.76 39.31 -18.22
C HIS A 441 1.66 38.47 -18.87
N VAL A 442 1.39 38.63 -20.17
CA VAL A 442 0.40 37.81 -20.90
C VAL A 442 0.79 36.33 -20.89
N HIS A 443 2.09 36.02 -21.07
CA HIS A 443 2.54 34.64 -20.99
C HIS A 443 2.43 34.07 -19.58
N MET A 444 2.66 34.89 -18.55
CA MET A 444 2.48 34.48 -17.16
C MET A 444 1.02 34.11 -16.89
N GLU A 445 0.09 34.99 -17.26
CA GLU A 445 -1.35 34.74 -17.14
C GLU A 445 -1.77 33.45 -17.87
N LEU A 446 -1.36 33.29 -19.13
CA LEU A 446 -1.69 32.11 -19.93
C LEU A 446 -1.09 30.82 -19.36
N MET A 447 0.13 30.85 -18.84
CA MET A 447 0.74 29.66 -18.25
C MET A 447 0.02 29.26 -16.95
N LEU A 448 -0.32 30.23 -16.10
CA LEU A 448 -1.12 29.97 -14.89
C LEU A 448 -2.48 29.35 -15.25
N GLN A 449 -3.21 29.96 -16.20
CA GLN A 449 -4.50 29.43 -16.68
C GLN A 449 -4.36 28.05 -17.33
N SER A 450 -3.29 27.83 -18.11
CA SER A 450 -3.08 26.57 -18.82
C SER A 450 -2.80 25.38 -17.89
N THR A 451 -2.31 25.62 -16.68
CA THR A 451 -1.94 24.56 -15.73
C THR A 451 -2.93 24.38 -14.58
N ASP A 452 -4.01 25.17 -14.54
CA ASP A 452 -4.95 25.24 -13.41
C ASP A 452 -5.70 23.91 -13.13
N GLU A 453 -5.85 23.07 -14.16
CA GLU A 453 -6.49 21.74 -14.05
C GLU A 453 -5.49 20.59 -13.89
N ILE A 454 -4.18 20.87 -13.89
CA ILE A 454 -3.15 19.84 -13.77
C ILE A 454 -2.88 19.60 -12.28
N PRO A 455 -2.93 18.35 -11.77
CA PRO A 455 -2.79 18.04 -10.34
C PRO A 455 -1.31 18.09 -9.88
N LEU A 456 -0.64 19.21 -10.11
CA LEU A 456 0.70 19.55 -9.62
C LEU A 456 0.70 20.98 -9.09
N ASN A 457 1.62 21.27 -8.17
CA ASN A 457 1.90 22.64 -7.78
C ASN A 457 2.86 23.28 -8.80
N PHE A 458 2.59 24.51 -9.22
CA PHE A 458 3.42 25.23 -10.20
C PHE A 458 4.02 26.51 -9.65
N GLY A 459 5.29 26.76 -9.99
CA GLY A 459 5.95 28.05 -9.79
C GLY A 459 6.62 28.53 -11.07
N PHE A 460 6.23 29.70 -11.56
CA PHE A 460 6.79 30.26 -12.79
C PHE A 460 7.82 31.36 -12.52
N THR A 461 8.97 31.28 -13.18
CA THR A 461 10.08 32.24 -13.07
C THR A 461 10.11 33.17 -14.27
N GLY A 462 10.20 34.47 -14.01
CA GLY A 462 10.40 35.50 -15.03
C GLY A 462 11.85 35.55 -15.53
N LYS A 463 12.10 36.39 -16.53
CA LYS A 463 13.47 36.69 -16.99
C LYS A 463 14.09 37.75 -16.08
N GLY A 464 15.21 37.43 -15.43
CA GLY A 464 15.95 38.34 -14.56
C GLY A 464 17.03 39.16 -15.25
N ASN A 465 17.38 38.82 -16.50
CA ASN A 465 18.44 39.49 -17.25
C ASN A 465 18.01 40.90 -17.71
N SER A 466 18.22 41.88 -16.83
CA SER A 466 18.10 43.31 -17.11
C SER A 466 19.14 44.03 -16.26
N SER A 467 19.65 45.19 -16.70
CA SER A 467 20.48 46.08 -15.87
C SER A 467 19.68 47.21 -15.22
N LYS A 468 18.35 47.19 -15.36
CA LYS A 468 17.40 48.12 -14.76
C LYS A 468 16.23 47.35 -14.12
N PRO A 469 15.63 47.86 -13.02
CA PRO A 469 14.53 47.20 -12.34
C PRO A 469 13.21 47.29 -13.12
N ASP A 470 13.08 48.28 -14.02
CA ASP A 470 11.94 48.43 -14.90
C ASP A 470 11.72 47.16 -15.74
N GLY A 471 10.48 46.67 -15.79
CA GLY A 471 10.11 45.38 -16.40
C GLY A 471 10.23 44.17 -15.46
N LEU A 472 11.18 44.15 -14.52
CA LEU A 472 11.28 43.06 -13.53
C LEU A 472 10.11 43.10 -12.53
N HIS A 473 9.74 44.29 -12.06
CA HIS A 473 8.58 44.44 -11.18
C HIS A 473 7.26 44.05 -11.85
N GLU A 474 7.14 44.24 -13.17
CA GLU A 474 5.94 43.89 -13.92
C GLU A 474 5.73 42.38 -13.95
N ILE A 475 6.76 41.62 -14.31
CA ILE A 475 6.63 40.16 -14.38
C ILE A 475 6.43 39.51 -13.01
N ILE A 476 7.01 40.09 -11.95
CA ILE A 476 6.75 39.67 -10.57
C ILE A 476 5.28 39.91 -10.20
N LYS A 477 4.75 41.12 -10.46
CA LYS A 477 3.34 41.43 -10.21
C LYS A 477 2.38 40.58 -11.04
N ALA A 478 2.80 40.16 -12.22
CA ALA A 478 2.00 39.28 -13.08
C ALA A 478 1.91 37.84 -12.57
N GLY A 479 2.74 37.44 -11.59
CA GLY A 479 2.69 36.11 -10.98
C GLY A 479 4.03 35.37 -10.91
N ALA A 480 5.14 35.96 -11.36
CA ALA A 480 6.44 35.30 -11.21
C ALA A 480 6.83 35.17 -9.73
N MET A 481 7.10 33.94 -9.29
CA MET A 481 7.57 33.63 -7.94
C MET A 481 9.10 33.68 -7.79
N GLY A 482 9.81 33.91 -8.90
CA GLY A 482 11.25 34.06 -8.96
C GLY A 482 11.71 34.60 -10.32
N LEU A 483 13.01 34.88 -10.46
CA LEU A 483 13.61 35.35 -11.71
C LEU A 483 14.83 34.47 -12.06
N LYS A 484 14.97 34.12 -13.34
CA LYS A 484 16.14 33.42 -13.86
C LYS A 484 17.10 34.39 -14.53
N LEU A 485 18.35 34.42 -14.06
CA LEU A 485 19.48 34.97 -14.82
C LEU A 485 20.09 33.83 -15.65
N HIS A 486 20.16 34.02 -16.97
CA HIS A 486 20.73 33.05 -17.90
C HIS A 486 21.73 33.71 -18.86
N GLU A 487 22.81 33.00 -19.20
CA GLU A 487 23.88 33.55 -20.05
C GLU A 487 23.41 33.91 -21.46
N ASP A 488 22.52 33.10 -22.06
CA ASP A 488 21.85 33.37 -23.33
C ASP A 488 21.11 34.72 -23.39
N TRP A 489 20.70 35.24 -22.22
CA TRP A 489 20.09 36.57 -22.08
C TRP A 489 21.06 37.61 -21.50
N GLY A 490 22.30 37.22 -21.18
CA GLY A 490 23.36 38.08 -20.65
C GLY A 490 23.39 38.11 -19.12
N THR A 491 24.06 37.15 -18.48
CA THR A 491 24.32 37.14 -17.02
C THR A 491 25.57 37.97 -16.70
N THR A 492 25.50 39.27 -17.00
CA THR A 492 26.61 40.19 -16.75
C THR A 492 26.60 40.71 -15.30
N PRO A 493 27.73 41.21 -14.76
CA PRO A 493 27.75 41.81 -13.43
C PRO A 493 26.71 42.92 -13.23
N ALA A 494 26.41 43.71 -14.26
CA ALA A 494 25.39 44.75 -14.20
C ALA A 494 23.95 44.19 -14.08
N ALA A 495 23.69 43.00 -14.63
CA ALA A 495 22.40 42.31 -14.48
C ALA A 495 22.28 41.58 -13.12
N ILE A 496 23.39 41.06 -12.59
CA ILE A 496 23.43 40.41 -11.27
C ILE A 496 23.34 41.44 -10.14
N GLY A 497 24.19 42.46 -10.19
CA GLY A 497 24.41 43.43 -9.11
C GLY A 497 23.51 44.66 -9.19
N GLN A 498 22.23 44.51 -9.58
CA GLN A 498 21.31 45.65 -9.59
C GLN A 498 21.24 46.28 -8.19
N HIS A 499 21.90 47.42 -8.03
CA HIS A 499 21.79 48.24 -6.82
C HIS A 499 20.51 49.09 -6.90
N PRO A 500 19.67 49.10 -5.86
CA PRO A 500 18.61 50.09 -5.75
C PRO A 500 19.28 51.44 -5.51
N TYR A 501 19.34 52.30 -6.54
CA TYR A 501 19.67 53.71 -6.37
C TYR A 501 18.39 54.51 -6.15
#